data_AF-A0A2V2DVG5-F1
#
_entry.id   AF-A0A2V2DVG5-F1
#
_cell.length_a   1.000
_cell.length_b   1.000
_cell.length_c   1.000
_cell.angle_alpha   90.00
_cell.angle_beta   90.00
_cell.angle_gamma   90.00
#
_symmetry.space_group_name_H-M   'P 1'
#
loop_
_entity.id
_entity.type
_entity.pdbx_description
1 polymer ?
#
loop_
_entity_poly.entity_id
_entity_poly.type
_entity_poly.pdbx_seq_one_letter_code
_entity_poly.pdbx_strand_id
1 'polypeptide(L)'
;MGLFSKFKKKKDKEELPSGRSESILTPEAQADQAKVSKELQGAAPDSPEEQKQQKFQELSPRIYPFFCPPNTPPCMRFETGGRNIDIPVPCAPFFRSKIFFVEDTGSSFRIVQKTEIPENISIPMLLGLSVHNLEQNVKFQVRVTDFGCILIGNPNHVSSFLLSKRLWKELAKKFDDNLLLSVPVRHAIVFIPQKRAKELLPKMNEACVKLIQEAEKPRIHPLAPVLFYFNREKEQLLPCVVQKSSTTPTIVPKPEQTTEKEDNSGEPLQEVIPKEKEDAASNPPHLRIVPKPEEEKKED
;
A
#
# COMPACT_ATOMS: atom_id res chain seq x y z
N MET A 1 -21.57 9.46 -19.21
CA MET A 1 -20.82 9.52 -20.48
C MET A 1 -19.51 10.21 -20.20
N GLY A 2 -18.29 9.75 -20.49
CA GLY A 2 -17.74 8.50 -21.02
C GLY A 2 -16.22 8.70 -20.91
N LEU A 3 -15.56 8.05 -19.95
CA LEU A 3 -14.17 8.37 -19.57
C LEU A 3 -13.09 7.64 -20.38
N PHE A 4 -13.46 6.92 -21.44
CA PHE A 4 -12.49 6.17 -22.25
C PHE A 4 -12.88 6.21 -23.73
N SER A 5 -12.53 7.31 -24.40
CA SER A 5 -12.50 7.38 -25.85
C SER A 5 -11.07 7.15 -26.33
N LYS A 6 -10.88 6.06 -27.09
CA LYS A 6 -9.76 5.77 -28.01
C LYS A 6 -8.42 5.37 -27.38
N PHE A 7 -8.24 4.05 -27.18
CA PHE A 7 -6.92 3.42 -27.20
C PHE A 7 -6.37 3.46 -28.64
N LYS A 8 -5.49 4.41 -28.94
CA LYS A 8 -4.59 4.34 -30.10
C LYS A 8 -3.20 3.94 -29.64
N LYS A 9 -2.67 2.90 -30.27
CA LYS A 9 -1.29 2.41 -30.13
C LYS A 9 -0.36 3.50 -30.68
N LYS A 10 0.36 4.21 -29.81
CA LYS A 10 1.50 5.06 -30.19
C LYS A 10 2.72 4.58 -29.43
N LYS A 11 3.81 4.39 -30.18
CA LYS A 11 5.10 3.91 -29.72
C LYS A 11 6.00 5.14 -29.62
N ASP A 12 6.00 5.79 -28.47
CA ASP A 12 6.90 6.92 -28.19
C ASP A 12 7.90 6.50 -27.09
N LYS A 13 9.18 6.79 -27.34
CA LYS A 13 10.29 6.63 -26.38
C LYS A 13 10.00 7.52 -25.16
N GLU A 14 10.02 6.94 -23.97
CA GLU A 14 9.73 7.65 -22.72
C GLU A 14 11.05 7.88 -21.96
N GLU A 15 11.46 9.13 -21.84
CA GLU A 15 12.45 9.58 -20.84
C GLU A 15 11.81 9.51 -19.45
N LEU A 16 12.54 8.96 -18.46
CA LEU A 16 12.10 8.93 -17.07
C LEU A 16 12.08 10.35 -16.49
N PRO A 17 11.00 10.79 -15.81
CA PRO A 17 10.96 12.10 -15.18
C PRO A 17 11.89 12.13 -13.95
N SER A 18 12.67 13.21 -13.85
CA SER A 18 13.66 13.43 -12.81
C SER A 18 13.04 14.00 -11.53
N GLY A 19 13.38 13.37 -10.39
CA GLY A 19 13.88 14.02 -9.18
C GLY A 19 13.08 15.06 -8.38
N ARG A 20 11.88 15.51 -8.74
CA ARG A 20 11.11 16.47 -7.90
C ARG A 20 9.69 16.00 -7.59
N SER A 21 9.29 16.22 -6.33
CA SER A 21 7.92 16.04 -5.83
C SER A 21 7.01 17.09 -6.48
N GLU A 22 6.48 16.78 -7.67
CA GLU A 22 5.45 17.60 -8.29
C GLU A 22 4.07 17.23 -7.73
N SER A 23 3.21 18.25 -7.52
CA SER A 23 1.81 18.06 -7.10
C SER A 23 1.10 17.02 -7.96
N ILE A 24 0.23 16.22 -7.36
CA ILE A 24 -0.50 15.17 -8.09
C ILE A 24 -1.79 15.71 -8.71
N LEU A 25 -2.18 16.92 -8.31
CA LEU A 25 -3.41 17.54 -8.74
C LEU A 25 -3.30 18.02 -10.19
N THR A 26 -4.35 17.78 -10.97
CA THR A 26 -4.48 18.42 -12.28
C THR A 26 -4.64 19.94 -12.13
N PRO A 27 -4.27 20.75 -13.13
CA PRO A 27 -4.51 22.21 -13.10
C PRO A 27 -5.98 22.58 -12.84
N GLU A 28 -6.91 21.75 -13.34
CA GLU A 28 -8.36 21.90 -13.10
C GLU A 28 -8.72 21.59 -11.64
N ALA A 29 -8.18 20.52 -11.06
CA ALA A 29 -8.36 20.22 -9.63
C ALA A 29 -7.70 21.27 -8.73
N GLN A 30 -6.57 21.86 -9.14
CA GLN A 30 -5.93 22.99 -8.45
C GLN A 30 -6.80 24.26 -8.52
N ALA A 31 -7.46 24.51 -9.66
CA ALA A 31 -8.33 25.68 -9.86
C ALA A 31 -9.66 25.57 -9.10
N ASP A 32 -10.27 24.39 -9.06
CA ASP A 32 -11.48 24.14 -8.26
C ASP A 32 -11.18 24.22 -6.75
N GLN A 33 -9.98 23.82 -6.33
CA GLN A 33 -9.51 23.99 -4.95
C GLN A 33 -9.34 25.45 -4.54
N ALA A 34 -8.78 26.29 -5.42
CA ALA A 34 -8.62 27.72 -5.14
C ALA A 34 -9.98 28.44 -4.95
N LYS A 35 -11.06 27.92 -5.55
CA LYS A 35 -12.42 28.43 -5.35
C LYS A 35 -13.01 27.99 -4.01
N VAL A 36 -12.89 26.71 -3.65
CA VAL A 36 -13.40 26.17 -2.38
C VAL A 36 -12.76 26.88 -1.18
N SER A 37 -11.43 27.10 -1.20
CA SER A 37 -10.75 27.86 -0.14
C SER A 37 -11.20 29.33 -0.02
N LYS A 38 -11.84 29.89 -1.04
CA LYS A 38 -12.32 31.28 -1.07
C LYS A 38 -13.77 31.41 -0.57
N GLU A 39 -14.58 30.36 -0.68
CA GLU A 39 -15.99 30.35 -0.25
C GLU A 39 -16.18 30.01 1.24
N LEU A 40 -15.17 29.44 1.91
CA LEU A 40 -15.22 29.08 3.33
C LEU A 40 -14.99 30.26 4.32
N GLN A 41 -14.97 31.52 3.86
CA GLN A 41 -14.90 32.71 4.73
C GLN A 41 -16.25 33.02 5.38
N GLY A 42 -16.69 32.16 6.29
CA GLY A 42 -17.78 32.41 7.25
C GLY A 42 -17.25 32.96 8.59
N ALA A 43 -18.17 33.33 9.50
CA ALA A 43 -17.87 33.89 10.82
C ALA A 43 -16.82 33.09 11.62
N ALA A 44 -16.03 33.80 12.44
CA ALA A 44 -14.95 33.20 13.23
C ALA A 44 -15.49 32.10 14.17
N PRO A 45 -14.80 30.97 14.35
CA PRO A 45 -15.35 29.84 15.09
C PRO A 45 -15.21 30.05 16.59
N ASP A 46 -16.27 29.75 17.33
CA ASP A 46 -16.41 30.07 18.75
C ASP A 46 -15.71 29.04 19.66
N SER A 47 -15.34 27.86 19.13
CA SER A 47 -14.61 26.82 19.90
C SER A 47 -13.36 26.25 19.18
N PRO A 48 -12.35 25.76 19.94
CA PRO A 48 -11.16 25.13 19.36
C PRO A 48 -11.47 23.92 18.45
N GLU A 49 -12.52 23.15 18.75
CA GLU A 49 -12.90 21.99 17.93
C GLU A 49 -13.58 22.41 16.63
N GLU A 50 -14.34 23.52 16.61
CA GLU A 50 -14.88 24.08 15.37
C GLU A 50 -13.77 24.62 14.45
N GLN A 51 -12.77 25.30 15.02
CA GLN A 51 -11.59 25.75 14.27
C GLN A 51 -10.84 24.55 13.66
N LYS A 52 -10.70 23.46 14.42
CA LYS A 52 -10.06 22.22 13.97
C LYS A 52 -10.90 21.52 12.88
N GLN A 53 -12.22 21.52 13.03
CA GLN A 53 -13.14 20.99 12.04
C GLN A 53 -13.08 21.75 10.71
N GLN A 54 -13.00 23.09 10.75
CA GLN A 54 -12.82 23.92 9.55
C GLN A 54 -11.47 23.66 8.87
N LYS A 55 -10.36 23.66 9.64
CA LYS A 55 -9.03 23.32 9.10
C LYS A 55 -9.03 21.93 8.46
N PHE A 56 -9.69 20.96 9.10
CA PHE A 56 -9.84 19.62 8.55
C PHE A 56 -10.61 19.60 7.22
N GLN A 57 -11.68 20.39 7.10
CA GLN A 57 -12.42 20.48 5.83
C GLN A 57 -11.53 20.99 4.70
N GLU A 58 -10.65 21.97 4.95
CA GLU A 58 -9.69 22.48 3.96
C GLU A 58 -8.60 21.46 3.59
N LEU A 59 -8.12 20.66 4.55
CA LEU A 59 -7.05 19.68 4.31
C LEU A 59 -7.58 18.37 3.72
N SER A 60 -8.84 18.01 4.04
CA SER A 60 -9.44 16.72 3.71
C SER A 60 -9.38 16.32 2.23
N PRO A 61 -9.59 17.19 1.23
CA PRO A 61 -9.55 16.78 -0.19
C PRO A 61 -8.15 16.41 -0.67
N ARG A 62 -7.12 16.75 0.12
CA ARG A 62 -5.70 16.55 -0.18
C ARG A 62 -5.08 15.42 0.63
N ILE A 63 -5.87 14.68 1.41
CA ILE A 63 -5.40 13.52 2.18
C ILE A 63 -5.42 12.27 1.31
N TYR A 64 -4.30 11.54 1.30
CA TYR A 64 -4.15 10.28 0.59
C TYR A 64 -3.57 9.19 1.50
N PRO A 65 -3.88 7.91 1.22
CA PRO A 65 -3.29 6.80 1.97
C PRO A 65 -1.86 6.54 1.49
N PHE A 66 -0.97 6.22 2.42
CA PHE A 66 0.43 5.95 2.17
C PHE A 66 0.91 4.72 2.95
N PHE A 67 1.44 3.72 2.23
CA PHE A 67 1.96 2.50 2.86
C PHE A 67 3.33 2.71 3.50
N CYS A 68 3.40 2.31 4.77
CA CYS A 68 4.59 2.31 5.61
C CYS A 68 4.97 0.87 6.00
N PRO A 69 6.28 0.59 6.20
CA PRO A 69 6.74 -0.64 6.84
C PRO A 69 6.00 -0.92 8.16
N PRO A 70 5.85 -2.20 8.55
CA PRO A 70 5.12 -2.57 9.77
C PRO A 70 5.77 -2.02 11.03
N ASN A 71 7.10 -1.88 11.03
CA ASN A 71 7.88 -1.40 12.16
C ASN A 71 7.94 0.13 12.24
N THR A 72 7.32 0.87 11.30
CA THR A 72 7.23 2.32 11.39
C THR A 72 6.39 2.69 12.61
N PRO A 73 6.93 3.49 13.56
CA PRO A 73 6.19 3.90 14.75
C PRO A 73 5.02 4.83 14.36
N PRO A 74 3.86 4.74 15.04
CA PRO A 74 2.72 5.62 14.78
C PRO A 74 2.90 7.02 15.39
N CYS A 75 4.10 7.58 15.25
CA CYS A 75 4.43 8.93 15.67
C CYS A 75 5.53 9.52 14.76
N MET A 76 5.58 10.85 14.70
CA MET A 76 6.73 11.59 14.19
C MET A 76 7.62 11.98 15.36
N ARG A 77 8.90 11.60 15.31
CA ARG A 77 9.88 11.91 16.35
C ARG A 77 10.66 13.16 15.99
N PHE A 78 10.69 14.12 16.91
CA PHE A 78 11.50 15.33 16.82
C PHE A 78 12.49 15.38 17.98
N GLU A 79 13.73 15.75 17.69
CA GLU A 79 14.72 16.04 18.72
C GLU A 79 14.76 17.55 18.97
N THR A 80 14.52 17.96 20.21
CA THR A 80 14.60 19.38 20.60
C THR A 80 15.15 19.48 22.01
N GLY A 81 16.27 20.20 22.17
CA GLY A 81 16.90 20.41 23.47
C GLY A 81 17.34 19.12 24.18
N GLY A 82 17.77 18.11 23.43
CA GLY A 82 18.19 16.80 23.98
C GLY A 82 17.03 15.89 24.41
N ARG A 83 15.78 16.25 24.11
CA ARG A 83 14.60 15.42 24.36
C ARG A 83 13.95 14.97 23.05
N ASN A 84 13.46 13.74 23.05
CA ASN A 84 12.64 13.20 21.98
C ASN A 84 11.16 13.55 22.23
N ILE A 85 10.54 14.22 21.27
CA ILE A 85 9.10 14.53 21.26
C ILE A 85 8.46 13.67 20.18
N ASP A 86 7.56 12.78 20.59
CA ASP A 86 6.80 11.91 19.69
C ASP A 86 5.41 12.52 19.46
N ILE A 87 5.14 13.00 18.24
CA ILE A 87 3.83 13.52 17.83
C ILE A 87 3.00 12.37 17.24
N PRO A 88 1.87 11.99 17.84
CA PRO A 88 1.06 10.87 17.34
C PRO A 88 0.53 11.12 15.92
N VAL A 89 0.50 10.06 15.10
CA VAL A 89 -0.11 10.11 13.77
C VAL A 89 -1.26 9.10 13.66
N PRO A 90 -2.37 9.43 12.98
CA PRO A 90 -3.42 8.47 12.68
C PRO A 90 -2.86 7.40 11.73
N CYS A 91 -3.13 6.13 12.03
CA CYS A 91 -2.75 5.04 11.15
C CYS A 91 -3.80 3.92 11.16
N ALA A 92 -3.92 3.22 10.03
CA ALA A 92 -4.71 2.00 9.91
C ALA A 92 -3.78 0.78 9.71
N PRO A 93 -4.05 -0.36 10.37
CA PRO A 93 -3.32 -1.59 10.08
C PRO A 93 -3.71 -2.13 8.69
N PHE A 94 -2.73 -2.69 7.96
CA PHE A 94 -2.99 -3.37 6.70
C PHE A 94 -2.01 -4.53 6.49
N PHE A 95 -2.44 -5.74 6.85
CA PHE A 95 -1.61 -6.94 6.83
C PHE A 95 -0.25 -6.72 7.53
N ARG A 96 0.86 -6.92 6.81
CA ARG A 96 2.24 -6.70 7.27
C ARG A 96 2.73 -5.27 7.01
N SER A 97 1.82 -4.30 6.95
CA SER A 97 2.10 -2.89 6.69
C SER A 97 1.16 -2.02 7.53
N LYS A 98 1.45 -0.72 7.56
CA LYS A 98 0.61 0.31 8.14
C LYS A 98 0.27 1.32 7.06
N ILE A 99 -0.94 1.87 7.10
CA ILE A 99 -1.36 2.97 6.25
C ILE A 99 -1.30 4.24 7.09
N PHE A 100 -0.46 5.17 6.67
CA PHE A 100 -0.45 6.53 7.18
C PHE A 100 -1.25 7.42 6.22
N PHE A 101 -1.63 8.59 6.71
CA PHE A 101 -2.35 9.59 5.94
C PHE A 101 -1.39 10.74 5.63
N VAL A 102 -1.27 11.08 4.35
CA VAL A 102 -0.41 12.17 3.89
C VAL A 102 -1.23 13.23 3.19
N GLU A 103 -0.95 14.50 3.49
CA GLU A 103 -1.48 15.66 2.77
C GLU A 103 -0.56 16.02 1.60
N ASP A 104 -1.12 16.22 0.40
CA ASP A 104 -0.45 16.91 -0.71
C ASP A 104 -0.47 18.42 -0.46
N THR A 105 0.70 19.01 -0.18
CA THR A 105 0.85 20.47 0.01
C THR A 105 1.07 21.22 -1.31
N GLY A 106 1.00 20.54 -2.45
CA GLY A 106 1.31 21.07 -3.78
C GLY A 106 2.80 21.01 -4.13
N SER A 107 3.68 21.11 -3.13
CA SER A 107 5.14 21.01 -3.31
C SER A 107 5.75 19.77 -2.68
N SER A 108 5.01 19.09 -1.80
CA SER A 108 5.52 18.00 -0.97
C SER A 108 4.38 17.23 -0.33
N PHE A 109 4.71 16.11 0.32
CA PHE A 109 3.79 15.33 1.13
C PHE A 109 4.13 15.49 2.60
N ARG A 110 3.13 15.83 3.42
CA ARG A 110 3.26 15.90 4.88
C ARG A 110 2.43 14.78 5.51
N ILE A 111 2.99 14.07 6.49
CA ILE A 111 2.19 13.13 7.29
C ILE A 111 1.22 13.96 8.14
N VAL A 112 -0.07 13.62 8.05
CA VAL A 112 -1.13 14.27 8.83
C VAL A 112 -0.96 13.87 10.30
N GLN A 113 -1.00 14.85 11.21
CA GLN A 113 -0.88 14.63 12.65
C GLN A 113 -2.23 14.27 13.26
N LYS A 114 -2.24 13.55 14.38
CA LYS A 114 -3.49 13.21 15.07
C LYS A 114 -4.21 14.45 15.61
N THR A 115 -3.45 15.49 15.98
CA THR A 115 -3.93 16.81 16.41
C THR A 115 -4.63 17.60 15.32
N GLU A 116 -4.46 17.25 14.04
CA GLU A 116 -5.13 17.87 12.89
C GLU A 116 -6.47 17.17 12.54
N ILE A 117 -6.78 16.04 13.19
CA ILE A 117 -7.98 15.25 12.93
C ILE A 117 -9.03 15.51 14.02
N PRO A 118 -10.21 16.05 13.68
CA PRO A 118 -11.32 16.25 14.62
C PRO A 118 -11.72 14.94 15.32
N GLU A 119 -12.23 15.03 16.55
CA GLU A 119 -12.47 13.84 17.38
C GLU A 119 -13.59 12.93 16.83
N ASN A 120 -14.54 13.52 16.10
CA ASN A 120 -15.61 12.81 15.40
C ASN A 120 -15.13 12.03 14.16
N ILE A 121 -13.89 12.25 13.68
CA ILE A 121 -13.35 11.54 12.51
C ILE A 121 -12.60 10.29 12.97
N SER A 122 -13.25 9.15 12.76
CA SER A 122 -12.65 7.84 13.01
C SER A 122 -11.60 7.46 11.95
N ILE A 123 -10.70 6.53 12.29
CA ILE A 123 -9.69 6.01 11.35
C ILE A 123 -10.33 5.37 10.10
N PRO A 124 -11.41 4.56 10.21
CA PRO A 124 -12.11 4.05 9.02
C PRO A 124 -12.70 5.14 8.12
N MET A 125 -13.24 6.22 8.69
CA MET A 125 -13.74 7.36 7.91
C MET A 125 -12.61 8.06 7.16
N LEU A 126 -11.48 8.29 7.85
CA LEU A 126 -10.28 8.89 7.24
C LEU A 126 -9.70 7.99 6.14
N LEU A 127 -9.72 6.67 6.32
CA LEU A 127 -9.34 5.71 5.29
C LEU A 127 -10.27 5.79 4.08
N GLY A 128 -11.59 5.74 4.28
CA GLY A 128 -12.56 5.86 3.20
C GLY A 128 -12.41 7.15 2.41
N LEU A 129 -12.24 8.28 3.10
CA LEU A 129 -12.00 9.59 2.50
C LEU A 129 -10.70 9.63 1.70
N SER A 130 -9.60 9.12 2.26
CA SER A 130 -8.32 9.14 1.58
C SER A 130 -8.31 8.26 0.31
N VAL A 131 -8.97 7.11 0.35
CA VAL A 131 -9.14 6.23 -0.81
C VAL A 131 -10.06 6.86 -1.86
N HIS A 132 -11.10 7.58 -1.44
CA HIS A 132 -11.95 8.34 -2.36
C HIS A 132 -11.13 9.40 -3.11
N ASN A 133 -10.34 10.21 -2.39
CA ASN A 133 -9.46 11.20 -3.01
C ASN A 133 -8.46 10.57 -3.98
N LEU A 134 -7.87 9.43 -3.60
CA LEU A 134 -6.98 8.66 -4.46
C LEU A 134 -7.64 8.32 -5.80
N GLU A 135 -8.87 7.79 -5.77
CA GLU A 135 -9.62 7.41 -6.97
C GLU A 135 -10.03 8.59 -7.84
N GLN A 136 -10.27 9.77 -7.26
CA GLN A 136 -10.65 10.97 -8.01
C GLN A 136 -9.44 11.69 -8.62
N ASN A 137 -8.36 11.81 -7.86
CA ASN A 137 -7.30 12.78 -8.16
C ASN A 137 -6.07 12.13 -8.82
N VAL A 138 -5.80 10.85 -8.55
CA VAL A 138 -4.56 10.21 -8.97
C VAL A 138 -4.76 9.45 -10.27
N LYS A 139 -3.91 9.75 -11.26
CA LYS A 139 -3.87 9.04 -12.55
C LYS A 139 -2.75 8.02 -12.58
N PHE A 140 -2.98 6.94 -13.33
CA PHE A 140 -2.00 5.92 -13.63
C PHE A 140 -2.17 5.44 -15.08
N GLN A 141 -1.10 4.90 -15.64
CA GLN A 141 -1.10 4.20 -16.92
C GLN A 141 -1.33 2.71 -16.69
N VAL A 142 -2.04 2.06 -17.62
CA VAL A 142 -2.18 0.59 -17.65
C VAL A 142 -1.36 0.06 -18.82
N ARG A 143 -0.31 -0.70 -18.54
CA ARG A 143 0.48 -1.41 -19.54
C ARG A 143 0.02 -2.86 -19.63
N VAL A 144 -0.52 -3.25 -20.78
CA VAL A 144 -0.89 -4.65 -21.06
C VAL A 144 0.38 -5.42 -21.44
N THR A 145 0.58 -6.58 -20.83
CA THR A 145 1.72 -7.47 -21.07
C THR A 145 1.24 -8.82 -21.62
N ASP A 146 2.18 -9.69 -21.99
CA ASP A 146 1.89 -11.06 -22.43
C ASP A 146 1.46 -11.98 -21.27
N PHE A 147 1.59 -11.52 -20.03
CA PHE A 147 1.19 -12.27 -18.83
C PHE A 147 0.05 -11.63 -18.04
N GLY A 148 -0.34 -10.39 -18.34
CA GLY A 148 -1.34 -9.66 -17.56
C GLY A 148 -1.24 -8.16 -17.78
N CYS A 149 -1.22 -7.39 -16.70
CA CYS A 149 -1.15 -5.93 -16.74
C CYS A 149 -0.27 -5.37 -15.63
N ILE A 150 0.25 -4.17 -15.87
CA ILE A 150 0.99 -3.37 -14.90
C ILE A 150 0.35 -1.99 -14.83
N LEU A 151 -0.08 -1.58 -13.64
CA LEU A 151 -0.42 -0.20 -13.33
C LEU A 151 0.88 0.54 -13.01
N ILE A 152 1.12 1.68 -13.66
CA ILE A 152 2.34 2.49 -13.47
C ILE A 152 1.97 3.96 -13.30
N GLY A 153 2.66 4.68 -12.41
CA GLY A 153 2.46 6.12 -12.26
C GLY A 153 3.23 6.67 -11.06
N ASN A 154 2.65 7.64 -10.34
CA ASN A 154 3.35 8.34 -9.27
C ASN A 154 3.79 7.38 -8.13
N PRO A 155 5.09 7.35 -7.75
CA PRO A 155 5.61 6.48 -6.69
C PRO A 155 5.03 6.73 -5.31
N ASN A 156 4.38 7.86 -5.05
CA ASN A 156 3.79 8.14 -3.75
C ASN A 156 2.39 7.52 -3.58
N HIS A 157 1.70 7.18 -4.68
CA HIS A 157 0.27 6.84 -4.62
C HIS A 157 -0.16 5.62 -5.44
N VAL A 158 0.58 5.22 -6.47
CA VAL A 158 0.10 4.13 -7.34
C VAL A 158 -0.08 2.84 -6.58
N SER A 159 0.86 2.48 -5.71
CA SER A 159 0.70 1.31 -4.85
C SER A 159 -0.50 1.41 -3.91
N SER A 160 -0.94 2.61 -3.55
CA SER A 160 -2.12 2.83 -2.71
C SER A 160 -3.43 2.43 -3.39
N PHE A 161 -3.46 2.29 -4.72
CA PHE A 161 -4.63 1.73 -5.43
C PHE A 161 -4.91 0.28 -5.06
N LEU A 162 -3.99 -0.40 -4.37
CA LEU A 162 -4.29 -1.68 -3.71
C LEU A 162 -5.52 -1.59 -2.80
N LEU A 163 -5.79 -0.42 -2.22
CA LEU A 163 -6.95 -0.15 -1.34
C LEU A 163 -8.25 0.13 -2.11
N SER A 164 -8.19 0.37 -3.43
CA SER A 164 -9.36 0.68 -4.25
C SER A 164 -10.15 -0.58 -4.59
N LYS A 165 -11.15 -0.90 -3.77
CA LYS A 165 -12.10 -1.99 -4.03
C LYS A 165 -12.79 -1.82 -5.39
N ARG A 166 -13.15 -0.58 -5.75
CA ARG A 166 -13.81 -0.25 -7.00
C ARG A 166 -12.94 -0.60 -8.20
N LEU A 167 -11.67 -0.19 -8.21
CA LEU A 167 -10.74 -0.47 -9.30
C LEU A 167 -10.61 -1.98 -9.54
N TRP A 168 -10.39 -2.76 -8.49
CA TRP A 168 -10.20 -4.21 -8.63
C TRP A 168 -11.45 -4.92 -9.08
N LYS A 169 -12.63 -4.48 -8.63
CA LYS A 169 -13.93 -4.97 -9.14
C LYS A 169 -14.08 -4.70 -10.64
N GLU A 170 -13.78 -3.49 -11.09
CA GLU A 170 -13.87 -3.12 -12.51
C GLU A 170 -12.88 -3.93 -13.37
N LEU A 171 -11.65 -4.13 -12.90
CA LEU A 171 -10.64 -4.93 -13.60
C LEU A 171 -11.00 -6.42 -13.62
N ALA A 172 -11.41 -6.99 -12.48
CA ALA A 172 -11.85 -8.39 -12.40
C ALA A 172 -13.06 -8.67 -13.31
N LYS A 173 -13.97 -7.70 -13.46
CA LYS A 173 -15.06 -7.76 -14.44
C LYS A 173 -14.55 -7.77 -15.88
N LYS A 174 -13.56 -6.94 -16.23
CA LYS A 174 -12.97 -6.90 -17.58
C LYS A 174 -12.26 -8.19 -17.96
N PHE A 175 -11.62 -8.85 -17.01
CA PHE A 175 -10.94 -10.14 -17.23
C PHE A 175 -11.90 -11.34 -17.14
N ASP A 176 -13.15 -11.13 -16.74
CA ASP A 176 -14.09 -12.19 -16.37
C ASP A 176 -13.48 -13.24 -15.41
N ASP A 177 -12.69 -12.75 -14.45
CA ASP A 177 -11.90 -13.58 -13.56
C ASP A 177 -11.58 -12.87 -12.24
N ASN A 178 -11.22 -13.65 -11.23
CA ASN A 178 -10.52 -13.14 -10.07
C ASN A 178 -9.09 -12.74 -10.46
N LEU A 179 -8.44 -11.93 -9.63
CA LEU A 179 -7.11 -11.41 -9.91
C LEU A 179 -6.10 -11.86 -8.87
N LEU A 180 -4.86 -12.09 -9.33
CA LEU A 180 -3.69 -12.12 -8.47
C LEU A 180 -2.88 -10.85 -8.67
N LEU A 181 -2.43 -10.23 -7.59
CA LEU A 181 -1.79 -8.93 -7.60
C LEU A 181 -0.48 -8.97 -6.80
N SER A 182 0.52 -8.23 -7.26
CA SER A 182 1.76 -7.98 -6.53
C SER A 182 2.10 -6.50 -6.62
N VAL A 183 2.68 -5.96 -5.54
CA VAL A 183 3.11 -4.56 -5.46
C VAL A 183 4.62 -4.54 -5.23
N PRO A 184 5.45 -4.78 -6.26
CA PRO A 184 6.90 -4.89 -6.09
C PRO A 184 7.56 -3.58 -5.68
N VAL A 185 7.06 -2.47 -6.23
CA VAL A 185 7.62 -1.12 -6.06
C VAL A 185 6.49 -0.11 -5.87
N ARG A 186 6.78 1.04 -5.27
CA ARG A 186 5.74 2.02 -4.92
C ARG A 186 5.02 2.64 -6.13
N HIS A 187 5.68 2.66 -7.29
CA HIS A 187 5.13 3.23 -8.53
C HIS A 187 4.43 2.20 -9.42
N ALA A 188 4.33 0.93 -9.02
CA ALA A 188 3.72 -0.09 -9.87
C ALA A 188 2.94 -1.17 -9.11
N ILE A 189 1.82 -1.61 -9.70
CA ILE A 189 1.08 -2.80 -9.30
C ILE A 189 0.99 -3.74 -10.50
N VAL A 190 1.42 -4.98 -10.33
CA VAL A 190 1.38 -6.03 -11.35
C VAL A 190 0.21 -6.96 -11.04
N PHE A 191 -0.59 -7.34 -12.03
CA PHE A 191 -1.69 -8.27 -11.82
C PHE A 191 -1.99 -9.18 -13.01
N ILE A 192 -2.53 -10.37 -12.72
CA ILE A 192 -2.84 -11.43 -13.68
C ILE A 192 -4.21 -12.06 -13.38
N PRO A 193 -4.89 -12.66 -14.37
CA PRO A 193 -6.10 -13.46 -14.14
C PRO A 193 -5.79 -14.77 -13.38
N GLN A 194 -6.61 -15.11 -12.39
CA GLN A 194 -6.40 -16.27 -11.51
C GLN A 194 -6.49 -17.61 -12.26
N LYS A 195 -7.44 -17.80 -13.18
CA LYS A 195 -7.66 -19.08 -13.90
C LYS A 195 -6.40 -19.56 -14.64
N ARG A 196 -5.54 -18.63 -15.08
CA ARG A 196 -4.28 -18.91 -15.77
C ARG A 196 -3.04 -18.75 -14.89
N ALA A 197 -3.21 -18.64 -13.57
CA ALA A 197 -2.11 -18.36 -12.64
C ALA A 197 -0.93 -19.34 -12.79
N LYS A 198 -1.18 -20.65 -12.98
CA LYS A 198 -0.10 -21.65 -13.13
C LYS A 198 0.86 -21.33 -14.28
N GLU A 199 0.35 -20.78 -15.38
CA GLU A 199 1.12 -20.41 -16.57
C GLU A 199 1.77 -19.03 -16.42
N LEU A 200 1.03 -18.07 -15.83
CA LEU A 200 1.39 -16.65 -15.88
C LEU A 200 2.23 -16.19 -14.68
N LEU A 201 2.15 -16.89 -13.54
CA LEU A 201 2.91 -16.54 -12.33
C LEU A 201 4.43 -16.47 -12.53
N PRO A 202 5.09 -17.41 -13.24
CA PRO A 202 6.53 -17.29 -13.49
C PRO A 202 6.91 -16.00 -14.21
N LYS A 203 6.14 -15.61 -15.24
CA LYS A 203 6.35 -14.36 -15.99
C LYS A 203 6.08 -13.12 -15.15
N MET A 204 5.01 -13.17 -14.35
CA MET A 204 4.68 -12.11 -13.39
C MET A 204 5.82 -11.91 -12.38
N ASN A 205 6.38 -13.01 -11.86
CA ASN A 205 7.49 -12.97 -10.91
C ASN A 205 8.75 -12.38 -11.55
N GLU A 206 9.09 -12.77 -12.78
CA GLU A 206 10.21 -12.17 -13.52
C GLU A 206 10.04 -10.65 -13.68
N ALA A 207 8.84 -10.20 -14.03
CA ALA A 207 8.53 -8.77 -14.14
C ALA A 207 8.66 -8.04 -12.79
N CYS A 208 8.18 -8.64 -11.69
CA CYS A 208 8.35 -8.09 -10.35
C CYS A 208 9.84 -7.98 -9.95
N VAL A 209 10.65 -8.99 -10.24
CA VAL A 209 12.09 -8.98 -9.97
C VAL A 209 12.79 -7.88 -10.74
N LYS A 210 12.48 -7.70 -12.03
CA LYS A 210 13.04 -6.60 -12.84
C LYS A 210 12.69 -5.23 -12.26
N LEU A 211 11.42 -5.01 -11.92
CA LEU A 211 10.97 -3.76 -11.30
C LEU A 211 11.72 -3.47 -9.98
N ILE A 212 12.00 -4.50 -9.17
CA ILE A 212 12.75 -4.36 -7.92
C ILE A 212 14.23 -4.04 -8.20
N GLN A 213 14.85 -4.70 -9.19
CA GLN A 213 16.25 -4.48 -9.55
C GLN A 213 16.50 -3.07 -10.13
N GLU A 214 15.55 -2.56 -10.88
CA GLU A 214 15.60 -1.20 -11.47
C GLU A 214 15.27 -0.10 -10.44
N ALA A 215 14.69 -0.47 -9.29
CA ALA A 215 14.29 0.47 -8.26
C ALA A 215 15.39 0.75 -7.23
N GLU A 216 15.56 2.02 -6.88
CA GLU A 216 16.29 2.40 -5.68
C GLU A 216 15.61 1.78 -4.44
N LYS A 217 16.40 1.38 -3.43
CA LYS A 217 15.89 0.72 -2.21
C LYS A 217 14.65 1.40 -1.57
N PRO A 218 14.57 2.74 -1.44
CA PRO A 218 13.41 3.41 -0.86
C PRO A 218 12.11 3.24 -1.65
N ARG A 219 12.21 2.89 -2.95
CA ARG A 219 11.08 2.70 -3.86
C ARG A 219 10.57 1.26 -3.87
N ILE A 220 11.25 0.32 -3.21
CA ILE A 220 10.71 -1.02 -2.98
C ILE A 220 9.52 -0.90 -2.02
N HIS A 221 8.40 -1.52 -2.38
CA HIS A 221 7.18 -1.38 -1.59
C HIS A 221 7.24 -2.25 -0.31
N PRO A 222 6.67 -1.81 0.84
CA PRO A 222 6.62 -2.63 2.05
C PRO A 222 5.91 -3.99 1.88
N LEU A 223 5.02 -4.09 0.90
CA LEU A 223 4.26 -5.30 0.55
C LEU A 223 4.87 -6.08 -0.63
N ALA A 224 6.07 -5.75 -1.10
CA ALA A 224 6.74 -6.44 -2.20
C ALA A 224 6.78 -7.98 -2.08
N PRO A 225 6.99 -8.60 -0.89
CA PRO A 225 7.01 -10.06 -0.79
C PRO A 225 5.60 -10.70 -0.75
N VAL A 226 4.53 -9.91 -0.84
CA VAL A 226 3.15 -10.39 -0.67
C VAL A 226 2.45 -10.50 -2.02
N LEU A 227 1.86 -11.66 -2.28
CA LEU A 227 0.90 -11.87 -3.36
C LEU A 227 -0.51 -11.69 -2.80
N PHE A 228 -1.34 -10.93 -3.49
CA PHE A 228 -2.74 -10.72 -3.13
C PHE A 228 -3.67 -11.44 -4.11
N TYR A 229 -4.80 -11.88 -3.60
CA TYR A 229 -5.90 -12.48 -4.33
C TYR A 229 -7.12 -11.59 -4.17
N PHE A 230 -7.65 -11.11 -5.29
CA PHE A 230 -8.91 -10.39 -5.31
C PHE A 230 -10.03 -11.32 -5.78
N ASN A 231 -10.97 -11.60 -4.88
CA ASN A 231 -12.19 -12.35 -5.18
C ASN A 231 -13.25 -11.39 -5.75
N ARG A 232 -13.64 -11.62 -7.01
CA ARG A 232 -14.62 -10.79 -7.72
C ARG A 232 -16.02 -10.88 -7.12
N GLU A 233 -16.43 -12.05 -6.64
CA GLU A 233 -17.78 -12.30 -6.13
C GLU A 233 -17.98 -11.69 -4.75
N LYS A 234 -17.00 -11.90 -3.86
CA LYS A 234 -17.01 -11.33 -2.50
C LYS A 234 -16.51 -9.89 -2.47
N GLU A 235 -15.90 -9.43 -3.55
CA GLU A 235 -15.24 -8.13 -3.67
C GLU A 235 -14.20 -7.89 -2.56
N GLN A 236 -13.44 -8.94 -2.24
CA GLN A 236 -12.48 -8.98 -1.13
C GLN A 236 -11.06 -9.16 -1.65
N LEU A 237 -10.11 -8.43 -1.05
CA LEU A 237 -8.68 -8.59 -1.30
C LEU A 237 -8.06 -9.34 -0.11
N LEU A 238 -7.42 -10.47 -0.39
CA LEU A 238 -6.82 -11.35 0.61
C LEU A 238 -5.35 -11.62 0.29
N PRO A 239 -4.46 -11.73 1.27
CA PRO A 239 -3.09 -12.14 1.02
C PRO A 239 -3.05 -13.64 0.76
N CYS A 240 -2.29 -14.07 -0.23
CA CYS A 240 -2.02 -15.48 -0.47
C CYS A 240 -1.03 -15.97 0.58
N VAL A 241 -1.39 -17.04 1.29
CA VAL A 241 -0.46 -17.73 2.20
C VAL A 241 0.18 -18.86 1.42
N VAL A 242 1.47 -18.77 1.15
CA VAL A 242 2.22 -19.90 0.59
C VAL A 242 2.41 -20.92 1.70
N GLN A 243 1.63 -22.00 1.67
CA GLN A 243 1.91 -23.17 2.48
C GLN A 243 3.17 -23.83 1.91
N LYS A 244 4.21 -23.99 2.73
CA LYS A 244 5.38 -24.80 2.38
C LYS A 244 4.97 -26.27 2.41
N SER A 245 4.25 -26.75 1.40
CA SER A 245 4.14 -28.18 1.13
C SER A 245 5.19 -28.53 0.08
N SER A 246 6.11 -29.41 0.45
CA SER A 246 6.93 -30.15 -0.52
C SER A 246 5.99 -30.75 -1.58
N THR A 247 6.28 -30.42 -2.83
CA THR A 247 5.64 -30.92 -4.06
C THR A 247 4.24 -30.33 -4.35
N THR A 248 4.22 -29.38 -5.31
CA THR A 248 3.07 -28.72 -5.98
C THR A 248 2.39 -27.57 -5.21
N PRO A 249 2.39 -26.33 -5.73
CA PRO A 249 1.75 -25.20 -5.07
C PRO A 249 0.23 -25.21 -5.31
N THR A 250 -0.52 -25.44 -4.23
CA THR A 250 -1.96 -25.17 -4.15
C THR A 250 -2.14 -23.82 -3.46
N ILE A 251 -2.70 -22.83 -4.17
CA ILE A 251 -3.06 -21.52 -3.63
C ILE A 251 -4.43 -21.68 -2.95
N VAL A 252 -4.49 -21.58 -1.63
CA VAL A 252 -5.74 -21.58 -0.85
C VAL A 252 -5.85 -20.26 -0.08
N PRO A 253 -6.93 -19.47 -0.25
CA PRO A 253 -7.21 -18.32 0.61
C PRO A 253 -7.60 -18.78 2.02
N LYS A 254 -7.02 -18.15 3.06
CA LYS A 254 -7.30 -18.47 4.46
C LYS A 254 -8.70 -17.95 4.86
N PRO A 255 -9.58 -18.76 5.47
CA PRO A 255 -10.82 -18.27 6.09
C PRO A 255 -10.51 -17.57 7.42
N GLU A 256 -11.24 -16.49 7.71
CA GLU A 256 -11.30 -15.82 9.01
C GLU A 256 -11.87 -16.80 10.07
N GLN A 257 -11.20 -16.94 11.21
CA GLN A 257 -11.74 -17.64 12.37
C GLN A 257 -12.55 -16.65 13.20
N THR A 258 -13.85 -16.88 13.24
CA THR A 258 -14.79 -16.31 14.20
C THR A 258 -14.51 -16.94 15.57
N THR A 259 -14.11 -16.15 16.56
CA THR A 259 -14.03 -16.58 17.96
C THR A 259 -15.43 -16.58 18.56
N GLU A 260 -15.99 -17.76 18.77
CA GLU A 260 -17.06 -17.97 19.75
C GLU A 260 -16.43 -18.03 21.14
N LYS A 261 -17.04 -17.29 22.07
CA LYS A 261 -16.73 -17.30 23.50
C LYS A 261 -17.32 -18.56 24.12
N GLU A 262 -16.53 -19.28 24.91
CA GLU A 262 -17.06 -20.03 26.05
C GLU A 262 -16.06 -19.97 27.21
N ASP A 263 -16.65 -19.80 28.39
CA ASP A 263 -16.09 -19.46 29.69
C ASP A 263 -15.93 -20.73 30.53
N ASN A 264 -14.80 -20.90 31.22
CA ASN A 264 -14.77 -21.53 32.55
C ASN A 264 -13.38 -21.46 33.21
N SER A 265 -13.31 -20.63 34.25
CA SER A 265 -12.79 -20.87 35.62
C SER A 265 -11.49 -21.67 35.86
N GLY A 266 -10.57 -21.06 36.63
CA GLY A 266 -9.75 -21.76 37.65
C GLY A 266 -8.22 -21.57 37.60
N GLU A 267 -7.70 -20.57 38.32
CA GLU A 267 -6.28 -20.40 38.72
C GLU A 267 -5.86 -21.40 39.85
N PRO A 268 -4.61 -21.41 40.37
CA PRO A 268 -3.29 -21.21 39.73
C PRO A 268 -2.22 -22.22 40.25
N LEU A 269 -1.13 -22.52 39.53
CA LEU A 269 0.09 -23.08 40.16
C LEU A 269 1.40 -22.65 39.47
N GLN A 270 2.09 -21.77 40.19
CA GLN A 270 3.53 -21.63 40.50
C GLN A 270 4.67 -21.93 39.49
N GLU A 271 5.57 -20.95 39.50
CA GLU A 271 6.95 -20.86 39.03
C GLU A 271 7.80 -22.13 39.18
N VAL A 272 8.55 -22.47 38.11
CA VAL A 272 9.93 -22.99 38.24
C VAL A 272 10.77 -22.42 37.09
N ILE A 273 11.72 -21.54 37.43
CA ILE A 273 12.87 -21.20 36.61
C ILE A 273 13.95 -22.25 36.85
N PRO A 274 14.69 -22.69 35.82
CA PRO A 274 16.15 -22.67 35.97
C PRO A 274 16.84 -21.95 34.81
N LYS A 275 17.78 -21.07 35.18
CA LYS A 275 18.86 -20.55 34.34
C LYS A 275 19.81 -21.70 33.99
N GLU A 276 20.31 -21.77 32.76
CA GLU A 276 21.71 -21.40 32.45
C GLU A 276 22.12 -21.59 30.98
N LYS A 277 22.97 -20.64 30.56
CA LYS A 277 24.02 -20.63 29.53
C LYS A 277 23.74 -20.03 28.14
N GLU A 278 24.44 -18.91 27.95
CA GLU A 278 24.80 -18.20 26.74
C GLU A 278 25.54 -19.12 25.75
N ASP A 279 25.17 -19.03 24.46
CA ASP A 279 26.11 -18.68 23.39
C ASP A 279 25.41 -18.57 22.02
N ALA A 280 25.94 -17.67 21.19
CA ALA A 280 25.77 -17.54 19.73
C ALA A 280 24.46 -16.96 19.15
N ALA A 281 24.52 -15.65 18.89
CA ALA A 281 23.96 -14.93 17.73
C ALA A 281 23.04 -15.71 16.77
N SER A 282 21.72 -15.63 17.00
CA SER A 282 20.70 -16.09 16.04
C SER A 282 20.35 -14.96 15.07
N ASN A 283 20.95 -15.00 13.88
CA ASN A 283 20.51 -14.22 12.72
C ASN A 283 19.12 -14.68 12.26
N PRO A 284 18.17 -13.77 11.95
CA PRO A 284 16.90 -14.15 11.33
C PRO A 284 17.13 -14.67 9.89
N PRO A 285 16.25 -15.54 9.36
CA PRO A 285 16.51 -16.26 8.11
C PRO A 285 16.42 -15.30 6.92
N HIS A 286 17.57 -14.81 6.48
CA HIS A 286 17.72 -14.19 5.18
C HIS A 286 17.53 -15.24 4.09
N LEU A 287 16.70 -14.93 3.08
CA LEU A 287 16.72 -15.61 1.79
C LEU A 287 18.11 -15.41 1.16
N ARG A 288 19.04 -16.33 1.40
CA ARG A 288 20.29 -16.42 0.64
C ARG A 288 20.05 -17.28 -0.60
N ILE A 289 20.01 -16.63 -1.76
CA ILE A 289 20.23 -17.32 -3.03
C ILE A 289 21.74 -17.49 -3.14
N VAL A 290 22.23 -18.69 -2.89
CA VAL A 290 23.62 -19.07 -3.17
C VAL A 290 23.72 -19.36 -4.67
N PRO A 291 24.62 -18.70 -5.44
CA PRO A 291 24.90 -19.13 -6.80
C PRO A 291 25.55 -20.52 -6.74
N LYS A 292 24.95 -21.48 -7.46
CA LYS A 292 25.49 -22.82 -7.63
C LYS A 292 26.80 -22.70 -8.43
N PRO A 293 27.90 -23.39 -8.05
CA PRO A 293 29.14 -23.34 -8.81
C PRO A 293 28.94 -23.92 -10.21
N GLU A 294 29.54 -23.27 -11.20
CA GLU A 294 29.62 -23.75 -12.58
C GLU A 294 30.34 -25.10 -12.60
N GLU A 295 29.73 -26.09 -13.24
CA GLU A 295 30.39 -27.35 -13.57
C GLU A 295 31.45 -27.06 -14.63
N GLU A 296 32.73 -27.16 -14.24
CA GLU A 296 33.85 -27.21 -15.18
C GLU A 296 33.64 -28.38 -16.15
N LYS A 297 33.52 -28.03 -17.43
CA LYS A 297 33.69 -28.96 -18.54
C LYS A 297 35.10 -29.55 -18.45
N LYS A 298 35.17 -30.88 -18.36
CA LYS A 298 36.38 -31.61 -18.78
C LYS A 298 36.42 -31.56 -20.31
N GLU A 299 37.42 -30.89 -20.86
CA GLU A 299 37.90 -31.15 -22.21
C GLU A 299 39.14 -32.06 -22.10
N ASP A 300 39.08 -33.14 -22.89
CA ASP A 300 40.09 -34.12 -23.34
C ASP A 300 41.46 -34.23 -22.65
#